data_AF-A0A952SD68-F1
#
_entry.id   AF-A0A952SD68-F1
#
_cell.length_a   1.000
_cell.length_b   1.000
_cell.length_c   1.000
_cell.angle_alpha   90.00
_cell.angle_beta   90.00
_cell.angle_gamma   90.00
#
_symmetry.space_group_name_H-M   'P 1'
#
loop_
_entity.id
_entity.type
_entity.pdbx_description
1 polymer ?
#
loop_
_entity_poly.entity_id
_entity_poly.type
_entity_poly.pdbx_seq_one_letter_code
_entity_poly.pdbx_strand_id
1 'polypeptide(L)'
;MSLDSIRKVRAQTVESLMMELSQIAQALTHSEEQYRTMEVQIQADTEAYAQQAGQGLTIEDLLQWQGKMDAQRSALRQVRATIDHATGLWQQTQERLVEARQECKLLERVAEQRQTARHAMIARREQWAEDETAGRQISMRSRGDS
;
A
#
# COMPACT_ATOMS: atom_id res chain seq x y z
N MET A 1 -23.46 -11.50 0.31
CA MET A 1 -22.16 -11.79 -0.35
C MET A 1 -21.50 -12.99 0.31
N SER A 2 -20.83 -13.86 -0.45
CA SER A 2 -20.07 -14.98 0.13
C SER A 2 -18.75 -14.50 0.74
N LEU A 3 -18.22 -15.25 1.72
CA LEU A 3 -16.94 -14.94 2.37
C LEU A 3 -15.79 -14.88 1.35
N ASP A 4 -15.82 -15.75 0.35
CA ASP A 4 -14.80 -15.80 -0.70
C ASP A 4 -14.83 -14.55 -1.59
N SER A 5 -16.02 -14.02 -1.91
CA SER A 5 -16.14 -12.73 -2.62
C SER A 5 -15.52 -11.58 -1.82
N ILE A 6 -15.75 -11.54 -0.50
CA ILE A 6 -15.18 -10.50 0.37
C ILE A 6 -13.65 -10.63 0.42
N ARG A 7 -13.12 -11.85 0.58
CA ARG A 7 -11.67 -12.12 0.56
C ARG A 7 -11.02 -11.68 -0.74
N LYS A 8 -11.65 -11.99 -1.87
CA LYS A 8 -11.15 -11.59 -3.20
C LYS A 8 -11.07 -10.07 -3.34
N VAL A 9 -12.14 -9.36 -2.95
CA VAL A 9 -12.16 -7.88 -3.02
C VAL A 9 -11.09 -7.26 -2.11
N ARG A 10 -10.88 -7.81 -0.90
CA ARG A 10 -9.84 -7.31 0.00
C ARG A 10 -8.42 -7.58 -0.51
N ALA A 11 -8.17 -8.74 -1.12
CA ALA A 11 -6.89 -9.02 -1.78
C ALA A 11 -6.62 -8.03 -2.93
N GLN A 12 -7.63 -7.75 -3.76
CA GLN A 12 -7.51 -6.75 -4.84
C GLN A 12 -7.25 -5.34 -4.29
N THR A 13 -7.81 -5.01 -3.13
CA THR A 13 -7.56 -3.71 -2.46
C THR A 13 -6.09 -3.62 -2.02
N VAL A 14 -5.53 -4.68 -1.45
CA VAL A 14 -4.11 -4.74 -1.08
C VAL A 14 -3.22 -4.57 -2.30
N GLU A 15 -3.53 -5.24 -3.42
CA GLU A 15 -2.79 -5.09 -4.68
C GLU A 15 -2.86 -3.65 -5.21
N SER A 16 -4.05 -3.03 -5.21
CA SER A 16 -4.23 -1.62 -5.61
C SER A 16 -3.38 -0.68 -4.77
N LEU A 17 -3.41 -0.84 -3.44
CA LEU A 17 -2.63 0.00 -2.52
C LEU A 17 -1.12 -0.19 -2.71
N MET A 18 -0.66 -1.40 -3.04
CA MET A 18 0.74 -1.63 -3.37
C MET A 18 1.16 -0.95 -4.68
N MET A 19 0.28 -0.90 -5.68
CA MET A 19 0.52 -0.14 -6.91
C MET A 19 0.49 1.37 -6.67
N GLU A 20 -0.44 1.87 -5.85
CA GLU A 20 -0.46 3.28 -5.43
C GLU A 20 0.86 3.67 -4.76
N LEU A 21 1.36 2.86 -3.83
CA LEU A 21 2.67 3.10 -3.20
C LEU A 21 3.82 3.11 -4.21
N SER A 22 3.86 2.17 -5.16
CA SER A 22 4.95 2.15 -6.15
C SER A 22 4.95 3.41 -7.04
N GLN A 23 3.77 3.91 -7.41
CA GLN A 23 3.63 5.17 -8.14
C GLN A 23 4.08 6.37 -7.31
N ILE A 24 3.72 6.42 -6.02
CA ILE A 24 4.15 7.48 -5.11
C ILE A 24 5.68 7.45 -4.93
N ALA A 25 6.30 6.27 -4.80
CA ALA A 25 7.75 6.13 -4.71
C ALA A 25 8.46 6.64 -5.98
N GLN A 26 7.91 6.35 -7.16
CA GLN A 26 8.45 6.89 -8.41
C GLN A 26 8.36 8.41 -8.47
N ALA A 27 7.22 8.99 -8.05
CA ALA A 27 7.03 10.43 -8.00
C ALA A 27 8.00 11.11 -7.01
N LEU A 28 8.22 10.51 -5.83
CA LEU A 28 9.20 10.98 -4.85
C LEU A 28 10.62 10.92 -5.41
N THR A 29 11.03 9.78 -5.99
CA THR A 29 12.36 9.62 -6.59
C THR A 29 12.62 10.66 -7.68
N HIS A 30 11.62 10.87 -8.55
CA HIS A 30 11.71 11.88 -9.60
C HIS A 30 11.82 13.30 -9.04
N SER A 31 11.04 13.62 -8.01
CA SER A 31 11.06 14.95 -7.38
C SER A 31 12.37 15.20 -6.63
N GLU A 32 12.95 14.19 -5.99
CA GLU A 32 14.27 14.27 -5.36
C GLU A 32 15.38 14.48 -6.39
N GLU A 33 15.32 13.81 -7.54
CA GLU A 33 16.28 14.01 -8.62
C GLU A 33 16.17 15.43 -9.19
N GLN A 34 14.96 15.91 -9.46
CA GLN A 34 14.72 17.30 -9.86
C GLN A 34 15.29 18.29 -8.83
N TYR A 35 15.06 18.06 -7.54
CA TYR A 35 15.56 18.90 -6.47
C TYR A 35 17.11 18.95 -6.48
N ARG A 36 17.80 17.81 -6.60
CA ARG A 36 19.27 17.75 -6.69
C ARG A 36 19.80 18.48 -7.93
N THR A 37 19.16 18.29 -9.09
CA THR A 37 19.55 19.03 -10.31
C THR A 37 19.43 20.53 -10.12
N MET A 38 18.37 20.99 -9.46
CA MET A 38 18.17 22.41 -9.17
C MET A 38 19.20 22.95 -8.17
N GLU A 39 19.58 22.19 -7.15
CA GLU A 39 20.65 22.59 -6.21
C GLU A 39 21.98 22.81 -6.93
N VAL A 40 22.37 21.88 -7.82
CA VAL A 40 23.58 22.02 -8.64
C VAL A 40 23.51 23.27 -9.53
N GLN A 41 22.37 23.51 -10.18
CA GLN A 41 22.18 24.68 -11.03
C GLN A 41 22.25 25.99 -10.24
N ILE A 42 21.61 26.06 -9.07
CA ILE A 42 21.63 27.24 -8.20
C ILE A 42 23.03 27.52 -7.69
N GLN A 43 23.80 26.48 -7.36
CA GLN A 43 25.19 26.63 -6.93
C GLN A 43 26.05 27.23 -8.05
N ALA A 44 25.96 26.68 -9.27
CA ALA A 44 26.66 27.22 -10.44
C ALA A 44 26.27 28.67 -10.74
N ASP A 45 24.99 29.00 -10.62
CA ASP A 45 24.48 30.34 -10.84
C ASP A 45 24.91 31.33 -9.77
N THR A 46 25.03 30.88 -8.51
CA THR A 46 25.56 31.68 -7.40
C THR A 46 27.03 32.02 -7.63
N GLU A 47 27.82 31.06 -8.10
CA GLU A 47 29.23 31.26 -8.46
C GLU A 47 29.38 32.24 -9.63
N ALA A 48 28.56 32.07 -10.69
CA ALA A 48 28.55 32.98 -11.83
C ALA A 48 28.16 34.42 -11.43
N TYR A 49 27.14 34.56 -10.58
CA TYR A 49 26.76 35.86 -10.02
C TYR A 49 27.91 36.49 -9.23
N ALA A 50 28.59 35.74 -8.37
CA ALA A 50 29.68 36.26 -7.55
C ALA A 50 30.87 36.74 -8.41
N GLN A 51 31.20 36.01 -9.47
CA GLN A 51 32.26 36.40 -10.42
C GLN A 51 31.89 37.71 -11.14
N GLN A 52 30.66 37.83 -11.63
CA GLN A 52 30.20 39.02 -12.35
C GLN A 52 30.08 40.23 -11.41
N ALA A 53 29.59 40.02 -10.18
CA ALA A 53 29.52 41.05 -9.14
C ALA A 53 30.91 41.60 -8.80
N GLY A 54 31.94 40.74 -8.75
CA GLY A 54 33.33 41.15 -8.52
C GLY A 54 33.92 42.01 -9.64
N GLN A 55 33.37 41.95 -10.85
CA GLN A 55 33.78 42.76 -12.01
C GLN A 55 32.96 44.07 -12.14
N GLY A 56 31.93 44.23 -11.30
CA GLY A 56 30.93 45.29 -11.41
C GLY A 56 29.75 44.86 -12.26
N LEU A 57 28.54 45.06 -11.74
CA LEU A 57 27.28 44.75 -12.40
C LEU A 57 26.60 46.04 -12.87
N THR A 58 25.97 45.98 -14.05
CA THR A 58 25.01 47.01 -14.45
C THR A 58 23.69 46.84 -13.67
N ILE A 59 22.84 47.86 -13.69
CA ILE A 59 21.51 47.79 -13.07
C ILE A 59 20.66 46.75 -13.80
N GLU A 60 20.76 46.68 -15.13
CA GLU A 60 20.08 45.71 -15.96
C GLU A 60 20.50 44.28 -15.60
N ASP A 61 21.80 44.01 -15.46
CA ASP A 61 22.30 42.69 -15.05
C ASP A 61 21.80 42.32 -13.65
N LEU A 62 21.80 43.28 -12.72
CA LEU A 62 21.31 43.05 -11.36
C LEU A 62 19.82 42.64 -11.37
N LEU A 63 18.99 43.33 -12.17
CA LEU A 63 17.56 43.01 -12.31
C LEU A 63 17.35 41.62 -12.94
N GLN A 64 18.17 41.25 -13.94
CA GLN A 64 18.11 39.91 -14.52
C GLN A 64 18.46 38.83 -13.50
N TRP A 65 19.53 39.04 -12.71
CA TRP A 65 19.91 38.12 -11.64
C TRP A 65 18.83 37.99 -10.58
N GLN A 66 18.20 39.10 -10.17
CA GLN A 66 17.08 39.06 -9.24
C GLN A 66 15.92 38.21 -9.77
N GLY A 67 15.49 38.44 -11.01
CA GLY A 67 14.42 37.68 -11.64
C GLY A 67 14.73 36.17 -11.74
N LYS A 68 15.98 35.83 -12.09
CA LYS A 68 16.45 34.45 -12.14
C LYS A 68 16.42 33.77 -10.76
N MET A 69 16.94 34.44 -9.73
CA MET A 69 16.97 33.90 -8.36
C MET A 69 15.56 33.76 -7.76
N ASP A 70 14.64 34.68 -8.07
CA ASP A 70 13.25 34.58 -7.65
C ASP A 70 12.53 33.42 -8.35
N ALA A 71 12.77 33.21 -9.65
CA ALA A 71 12.26 32.06 -10.39
C ALA A 71 12.76 30.73 -9.79
N GLN A 72 14.07 30.64 -9.50
CA GLN A 72 14.67 29.46 -8.87
C GLN A 72 14.08 29.18 -7.49
N ARG A 73 13.91 30.21 -6.67
CA ARG A 73 13.29 30.09 -5.34
C ARG A 73 11.85 29.63 -5.43
N SER A 74 11.08 30.14 -6.39
CA SER A 74 9.70 29.70 -6.63
C SER A 74 9.65 28.23 -7.04
N ALA A 75 10.50 27.83 -7.99
CA ALA A 75 10.56 26.45 -8.45
C ALA A 75 10.98 25.49 -7.32
N LEU A 76 11.97 25.85 -6.49
CA LEU A 76 12.38 25.03 -5.34
C LEU A 76 11.24 24.82 -4.34
N ARG A 77 10.49 25.89 -4.03
CA ARG A 77 9.31 25.79 -3.16
C ARG A 77 8.26 24.85 -3.73
N GLN A 78 8.05 24.90 -5.05
CA GLN A 78 7.11 24.02 -5.73
C GLN A 78 7.54 22.55 -5.65
N VAL A 79 8.81 22.25 -5.97
CA VAL A 79 9.34 20.87 -5.87
C VAL A 79 9.25 20.37 -4.43
N ARG A 80 9.59 21.20 -3.44
CA ARG A 80 9.47 20.84 -2.03
C ARG A 80 8.02 20.57 -1.62
N ALA A 81 7.08 21.40 -2.05
CA ALA A 81 5.65 21.17 -1.80
C ALA A 81 5.16 19.85 -2.42
N THR A 82 5.66 19.50 -3.61
CA THR A 82 5.39 18.20 -4.26
C THR A 82 5.94 17.03 -3.44
N ILE A 83 7.18 17.13 -2.95
CA ILE A 83 7.79 16.11 -2.08
C ILE A 83 6.99 15.95 -0.79
N ASP A 84 6.65 17.06 -0.12
CA ASP A 84 5.89 17.04 1.12
C ASP A 84 4.50 16.39 0.90
N HIS A 85 3.82 16.76 -0.19
CA HIS A 85 2.54 16.18 -0.56
C HIS A 85 2.63 14.67 -0.84
N ALA A 86 3.59 14.25 -1.67
CA ALA A 86 3.79 12.84 -1.99
C ALA A 86 4.18 12.02 -0.75
N THR A 87 4.96 12.60 0.17
CA THR A 87 5.29 11.97 1.46
C THR A 87 4.05 11.78 2.33
N GLY A 88 3.16 12.78 2.38
CA GLY A 88 1.87 12.65 3.07
C GLY A 88 1.00 11.53 2.49
N LEU A 89 0.90 11.47 1.15
CA LEU A 89 0.18 10.40 0.45
C LEU A 89 0.80 9.02 0.71
N TRP A 90 2.13 8.93 0.74
CA TRP A 90 2.85 7.70 1.05
C TRP A 90 2.44 7.17 2.43
N GLN A 91 2.51 8.02 3.46
CA GLN A 91 2.16 7.65 4.83
C GLN A 91 0.71 7.19 4.93
N GLN A 92 -0.22 7.95 4.37
CA GLN A 92 -1.64 7.60 4.37
C GLN A 92 -1.90 6.26 3.65
N THR A 93 -1.25 6.03 2.52
CA THR A 93 -1.43 4.78 1.74
C THR A 93 -0.81 3.59 2.47
N GLN A 94 0.31 3.80 3.16
CA GLN A 94 0.94 2.77 3.98
C GLN A 94 0.04 2.37 5.17
N GLU A 95 -0.60 3.33 5.84
CA GLU A 95 -1.58 3.05 6.91
C GLU A 95 -2.76 2.23 6.38
N ARG A 96 -3.38 2.67 5.27
CA ARG A 96 -4.46 1.93 4.59
C ARG A 96 -4.05 0.51 4.21
N LEU A 97 -2.80 0.31 3.77
CA LEU A 97 -2.28 -1.01 3.42
C LEU A 97 -2.14 -1.91 4.65
N VAL A 98 -1.66 -1.37 5.77
CA VAL A 98 -1.57 -2.11 7.03
C VAL A 98 -2.95 -2.57 7.48
N GLU A 99 -3.94 -1.68 7.47
CA GLU A 99 -5.33 -1.99 7.82
C GLU A 99 -5.91 -3.08 6.90
N ALA A 100 -5.80 -2.91 5.57
CA ALA A 100 -6.30 -3.88 4.60
C ALA A 100 -5.66 -5.28 4.78
N ARG A 101 -4.37 -5.34 5.10
CA ARG A 101 -3.68 -6.61 5.39
C ARG A 101 -4.15 -7.23 6.70
N GLN A 102 -4.47 -6.44 7.72
CA GLN A 102 -5.04 -6.95 8.96
C GLN A 102 -6.44 -7.53 8.72
N GLU A 103 -7.28 -6.86 7.93
CA GLU A 103 -8.61 -7.36 7.54
C GLU A 103 -8.50 -8.69 6.78
N CYS A 104 -7.56 -8.83 5.84
CA CYS A 104 -7.31 -10.09 5.13
C CYS A 104 -7.01 -11.24 6.12
N LYS A 105 -6.11 -11.02 7.08
CA LYS A 105 -5.77 -12.02 8.11
C LYS A 105 -6.98 -12.41 8.96
N LEU A 106 -7.84 -11.46 9.29
CA LEU A 106 -9.06 -11.75 10.04
C LEU A 106 -10.03 -12.60 9.22
N LEU A 107 -10.20 -12.29 7.93
CA LEU A 107 -11.06 -13.06 7.03
C LEU A 107 -10.54 -14.48 6.80
N GLU A 108 -9.22 -14.68 6.75
CA GLU A 108 -8.60 -16.01 6.70
C GLU A 108 -8.95 -16.85 7.93
N ARG A 109 -8.79 -16.28 9.14
CA ARG A 109 -9.17 -16.96 10.39
C ARG A 109 -10.65 -17.35 10.42
N VAL A 110 -11.53 -16.46 9.94
CA VAL A 110 -12.97 -16.76 9.84
C VAL A 110 -13.24 -17.88 8.85
N ALA A 111 -12.52 -17.93 7.73
CA ALA A 111 -12.64 -19.01 6.75
C ALA A 111 -12.20 -20.35 7.33
N GLU A 112 -11.06 -20.38 8.05
CA GLU A 112 -10.56 -21.56 8.75
C GLU A 112 -11.55 -22.08 9.79
N GLN A 113 -12.10 -21.19 10.63
CA GLN A 113 -13.11 -21.56 11.62
C GLN A 113 -14.36 -22.17 10.99
N ARG A 114 -14.84 -21.59 9.88
CA ARG A 114 -15.99 -22.15 9.13
C ARG A 114 -15.68 -23.51 8.55
N GLN A 115 -14.46 -23.72 8.05
CA GLN A 115 -14.06 -25.00 7.50
C GLN A 115 -13.98 -26.08 8.58
N THR A 116 -13.37 -25.76 9.72
CA THR A 116 -13.29 -26.66 10.88
C THR A 116 -14.68 -27.03 11.39
N ALA A 117 -15.60 -26.06 11.50
CA ALA A 117 -16.98 -26.32 11.92
C ALA A 117 -17.72 -27.23 10.93
N ARG A 118 -17.52 -27.05 9.61
CA ARG A 118 -18.09 -27.92 8.58
C ARG A 118 -17.55 -29.34 8.68
N HIS A 119 -16.24 -29.50 8.80
CA HIS A 119 -15.63 -30.83 8.96
C HIS A 119 -16.13 -31.55 10.21
N ALA A 120 -16.22 -30.85 11.35
CA ALA A 120 -16.75 -31.42 12.58
C ALA A 120 -18.22 -31.85 12.45
N MET A 121 -19.03 -31.08 11.71
CA MET A 121 -20.42 -31.42 11.45
C MET A 121 -20.57 -32.64 10.53
N ILE A 122 -19.72 -32.75 9.50
CA ILE A 122 -19.70 -33.91 8.61
C ILE A 122 -19.28 -35.17 9.39
N ALA A 123 -18.18 -35.08 10.15
CA ALA A 123 -17.70 -36.20 10.97
C ALA A 123 -18.76 -36.69 11.98
N ARG A 124 -19.51 -35.78 12.61
CA ARG A 124 -20.63 -36.16 13.49
C ARG A 124 -21.75 -36.88 12.76
N ARG A 125 -22.07 -36.45 11.53
CA ARG A 125 -23.09 -37.12 10.71
C ARG A 125 -22.66 -38.51 10.26
N GLU A 126 -21.39 -38.65 9.88
CA GLU A 126 -20.80 -39.94 9.54
C GLU A 126 -20.82 -40.89 10.74
N GLN A 127 -20.39 -40.40 11.91
CA GLN A 127 -20.45 -41.17 13.16
C GLN A 127 -21.87 -41.62 13.50
N TRP A 128 -22.86 -40.73 13.41
CA TRP A 128 -24.27 -41.12 13.63
C TRP A 128 -24.77 -42.16 12.62
N ALA A 129 -24.37 -42.06 11.35
CA ALA A 129 -24.73 -43.05 10.35
C ALA A 129 -24.10 -44.42 10.66
N GLU A 130 -22.83 -44.46 11.06
CA GLU A 130 -22.15 -45.67 11.50
C GLU A 130 -22.83 -46.30 12.72
N ASP A 131 -23.12 -45.50 13.75
CA ASP A 131 -23.81 -45.93 14.97
C ASP A 131 -25.21 -46.51 14.64
N GLU A 132 -25.97 -45.87 13.74
CA GLU A 132 -27.26 -46.38 13.29
C GLU A 132 -27.14 -47.73 12.56
N THR A 133 -26.14 -47.87 11.68
CA THR A 133 -25.93 -49.14 10.94
C THR A 133 -25.52 -50.27 11.88
N ALA A 134 -24.64 -50.00 12.84
CA ALA A 134 -24.24 -50.96 13.86
C ALA A 134 -25.45 -51.37 14.72
N GLY A 135 -26.28 -50.42 15.16
CA GLY A 135 -27.51 -50.69 15.90
C GLY A 135 -28.49 -51.59 15.16
N ARG A 136 -28.68 -51.38 13.84
CA ARG A 136 -29.55 -52.24 13.00
C ARG A 136 -29.00 -53.66 12.87
N GLN A 137 -27.69 -53.83 12.72
CA GLN A 137 -27.06 -55.16 12.63
C GLN A 137 -27.19 -55.96 13.94
N ILE A 138 -26.99 -55.30 15.09
CA ILE A 138 -27.15 -55.93 16.40
C ILE A 138 -28.62 -56.35 16.63
N SER A 139 -29.57 -55.49 16.25
CA SER A 139 -31.01 -55.79 16.32
C SER A 139 -31.41 -56.98 15.44
N MET A 140 -30.88 -57.09 14.22
CA MET A 140 -31.14 -58.24 13.34
C MET A 140 -30.53 -59.54 13.88
N ARG A 141 -29.33 -59.47 14.46
CA ARG A 141 -28.65 -60.65 15.04
C ARG A 141 -29.37 -61.16 16.29
N SER A 142 -29.86 -60.26 17.14
CA SER A 142 -30.69 -60.58 18.31
C SER A 142 -32.05 -61.20 17.95
N ARG A 143 -32.53 -61.03 16.71
CA ARG A 143 -33.83 -61.53 16.25
C ARG A 143 -33.75 -62.88 15.53
N GLY A 144 -32.53 -63.35 15.21
CA GLY A 144 -32.27 -64.65 14.59
C GLY A 144 -31.97 -65.78 15.57
N ASP A 145 -31.72 -65.46 16.85
CA ASP A 145 -31.42 -66.43 17.92
C ASP A 145 -32.65 -66.72 18.82
N SER A 146 -33.88 -66.52 18.33
CA SER A 146 -35.14 -66.87 19.02
C SER A 146 -35.94 -67.90 18.25
#